data_AF-A0A946DTG2-F1
#
_entry.id   AF-A0A946DTG2-F1
#
_cell.length_a   1.000
_cell.length_b   1.000
_cell.length_c   1.000
_cell.angle_alpha   90.00
_cell.angle_beta   90.00
_cell.angle_gamma   90.00
#
_symmetry.space_group_name_H-M   'P 1'
#
loop_
_entity.id
_entity.type
_entity.pdbx_description
1 polymer ?
#
loop_
_entity_poly.entity_id
_entity_poly.type
_entity_poly.pdbx_seq_one_letter_code
_entity_poly.pdbx_strand_id
1 'polypeptide(L)'
;MQKMFKVGSAWMLGAAIVAVMFVATPKQAEARPPFVGVFAKQYPALKDLVKKSKCAVCHPKADNKKKKKRNDYGMALGKAIGKANEKDKAKVTAALVKIEKEKSGAKGKTFGDLIKEGKLPGDAK
;
A
#
# COMPACT_ATOMS: atom_id res chain seq x y z
N MET A 1 -44.69 -35.81 18.67
CA MET A 1 -45.95 -35.96 17.90
C MET A 1 -46.41 -34.59 17.43
N GLN A 2 -46.62 -34.47 16.12
CA GLN A 2 -47.53 -33.58 15.37
C GLN A 2 -48.22 -32.47 16.21
N LYS A 3 -48.19 -31.20 15.81
CA LYS A 3 -49.03 -30.74 14.71
C LYS A 3 -48.54 -29.44 14.09
N MET A 4 -48.44 -29.56 12.77
CA MET A 4 -48.35 -28.54 11.76
C MET A 4 -49.70 -27.81 11.60
N PHE A 5 -49.65 -26.60 11.07
CA PHE A 5 -50.73 -25.86 10.41
C PHE A 5 -51.95 -25.39 11.23
N LYS A 6 -51.99 -24.07 11.43
CA LYS A 6 -53.16 -23.29 11.02
C LYS A 6 -52.72 -21.95 10.46
N VAL A 7 -52.40 -21.95 9.16
CA VAL A 7 -52.44 -20.74 8.33
C VAL A 7 -53.91 -20.33 8.25
N GLY A 8 -54.21 -19.13 8.72
CA GLY A 8 -55.51 -18.48 8.61
C GLY A 8 -55.28 -17.03 8.23
N SER A 9 -55.47 -16.76 6.94
CA SER A 9 -55.90 -15.51 6.32
C SER A 9 -55.66 -14.20 7.07
N ALA A 10 -54.77 -13.36 6.53
CA ALA A 10 -55.21 -12.09 5.94
C ALA A 10 -53.99 -11.38 5.36
N TRP A 11 -53.91 -11.39 4.03
CA TRP A 11 -53.20 -10.38 3.29
C TRP A 11 -53.70 -8.98 3.68
N MET A 12 -52.85 -7.98 3.43
CA MET A 12 -53.14 -6.55 3.37
C MET A 12 -53.12 -5.73 4.68
N LEU A 13 -51.90 -5.44 5.12
CA LEU A 13 -51.42 -4.13 5.58
C LEU A 13 -49.89 -4.18 5.45
N GLY A 14 -49.26 -3.89 4.31
CA GLY A 14 -49.50 -2.74 3.45
C GLY A 14 -48.73 -1.53 4.00
N ALA A 15 -47.42 -1.49 3.72
CA ALA A 15 -46.54 -0.32 3.80
C ALA A 15 -46.15 0.25 5.19
N ALA A 16 -45.14 -0.32 5.87
CA ALA A 16 -44.33 0.42 6.85
C ALA A 16 -42.96 -0.22 7.21
N ILE A 17 -42.26 -0.93 6.30
CA ILE A 17 -40.97 -1.58 6.67
C ILE A 17 -39.75 -1.11 5.85
N VAL A 18 -39.89 -0.33 4.78
CA VAL A 18 -38.74 -0.05 3.90
C VAL A 18 -38.34 1.42 3.96
N ALA A 19 -37.73 1.90 5.05
CA ALA A 19 -37.17 3.26 5.06
C ALA A 19 -36.04 3.55 6.07
N VAL A 20 -35.21 2.60 6.51
CA VAL A 20 -33.93 2.96 7.18
C VAL A 20 -32.83 1.94 6.90
N MET A 21 -32.46 1.77 5.64
CA MET A 21 -31.17 1.17 5.28
C MET A 21 -30.72 1.82 3.99
N PHE A 22 -29.85 2.84 4.06
CA PHE A 22 -28.77 3.12 3.09
C PHE A 22 -28.18 4.51 3.31
N VAL A 23 -27.34 4.71 4.33
CA VAL A 23 -26.32 5.77 4.25
C VAL A 23 -25.01 5.37 4.94
N ALA A 24 -24.53 4.17 4.69
CA ALA A 24 -23.12 3.86 4.86
C ALA A 24 -22.45 3.99 3.48
N THR A 25 -22.25 5.22 3.00
CA THR A 25 -21.41 5.43 1.81
C THR A 25 -20.01 4.90 2.13
N PRO A 26 -19.53 3.83 1.48
CA PRO A 26 -18.16 3.40 1.68
C PRO A 26 -17.26 4.55 1.23
N LYS A 27 -16.42 5.05 2.15
CA LYS A 27 -15.40 6.05 1.85
C LYS A 27 -14.56 5.48 0.71
N GLN A 28 -14.70 6.05 -0.49
CA GLN A 28 -14.08 5.57 -1.72
C GLN A 28 -12.60 5.32 -1.45
N ALA A 29 -12.15 4.07 -1.60
CA ALA A 29 -10.76 3.70 -1.34
C ALA A 29 -9.86 4.44 -2.34
N GLU A 30 -9.34 5.60 -1.94
CA GLU A 30 -8.45 6.39 -2.78
C GLU A 30 -7.26 5.52 -3.17
N ALA A 31 -7.02 5.40 -4.48
CA ALA A 31 -5.94 4.60 -5.02
C ALA A 31 -4.63 4.96 -4.30
N ARG A 32 -4.08 3.98 -3.58
CA ARG A 32 -2.82 4.15 -2.85
C ARG A 32 -1.75 4.58 -3.85
N PRO A 33 -0.82 5.47 -3.45
CA PRO A 33 0.10 6.07 -4.39
C PRO A 33 0.95 5.03 -5.13
N PRO A 34 1.32 5.28 -6.39
CA PRO A 34 1.91 4.29 -7.28
C PRO A 34 3.41 4.03 -7.01
N PHE A 35 3.89 4.13 -5.76
CA PHE A 35 5.32 4.09 -5.43
C PHE A 35 6.06 2.87 -6.01
N VAL A 36 5.50 1.66 -5.82
CA VAL A 36 6.10 0.42 -6.33
C VAL A 36 6.14 0.40 -7.86
N GLY A 37 5.11 0.93 -8.50
CA GLY A 37 5.05 1.04 -9.97
C GLY A 37 6.04 2.06 -10.52
N VAL A 38 6.23 3.19 -9.84
CA VAL A 38 7.24 4.20 -10.19
C VAL A 38 8.65 3.63 -9.99
N PHE A 39 8.90 2.97 -8.85
CA PHE A 39 10.18 2.30 -8.58
C PHE A 39 10.51 1.25 -9.65
N ALA A 40 9.57 0.37 -10.00
CA ALA A 40 9.81 -0.67 -10.99
C ALA A 40 10.02 -0.13 -12.41
N LYS A 41 9.49 1.06 -12.71
CA LYS A 41 9.76 1.77 -13.98
C LYS A 41 11.13 2.44 -13.97
N GLN A 42 11.52 3.02 -12.85
CA GLN A 42 12.81 3.69 -12.67
C GLN A 42 13.97 2.68 -12.66
N TYR A 43 13.76 1.52 -12.03
CA TYR A 43 14.78 0.48 -11.86
C TYR A 43 14.31 -0.84 -12.49
N PRO A 44 14.32 -0.94 -13.84
CA PRO A 44 13.82 -2.12 -14.54
C PRO A 44 14.58 -3.40 -14.17
N ALA A 45 15.88 -3.30 -13.86
CA ALA A 45 16.70 -4.42 -13.41
C ALA A 45 16.20 -5.05 -12.09
N LEU A 46 15.49 -4.27 -11.25
CA LEU A 46 14.93 -4.73 -9.99
C LEU A 46 13.45 -5.14 -10.12
N LYS A 47 12.85 -5.05 -11.30
CA LYS A 47 11.40 -5.21 -11.50
C LYS A 47 10.87 -6.52 -10.93
N ASP A 48 11.59 -7.63 -11.08
CA ASP A 48 11.12 -8.93 -10.59
C ASP A 48 11.30 -9.10 -9.08
N LEU A 49 12.38 -8.55 -8.51
CA LEU A 49 12.57 -8.45 -7.05
C LEU A 49 11.46 -7.60 -6.43
N VAL A 50 11.11 -6.48 -7.07
CA VAL A 50 10.06 -5.56 -6.62
C VAL A 50 8.67 -6.18 -6.77
N LYS A 51 8.40 -6.99 -7.80
CA LYS A 51 7.14 -7.75 -7.91
C LYS A 51 6.97 -8.76 -6.78
N LYS A 52 8.07 -9.40 -6.35
CA LYS A 52 8.09 -10.36 -5.23
C LYS A 52 7.95 -9.65 -3.88
N SER A 53 8.67 -8.54 -3.68
CA SER A 53 8.71 -7.81 -2.42
C SER A 53 7.53 -6.82 -2.27
N LYS A 54 7.00 -6.27 -3.36
CA LYS A 54 5.87 -5.32 -3.40
C LYS A 54 6.06 -4.15 -2.42
N CYS A 55 5.17 -4.03 -1.43
CA CYS A 55 5.28 -3.02 -0.39
C CYS A 55 6.44 -3.30 0.58
N ALA A 56 6.94 -4.53 0.66
CA ALA A 56 8.00 -4.93 1.57
C ALA A 56 9.36 -4.29 1.26
N VAL A 57 9.54 -3.77 0.05
CA VAL A 57 10.74 -2.99 -0.33
C VAL A 57 10.96 -1.82 0.63
N CYS A 58 9.87 -1.20 1.12
CA CYS A 58 9.93 -0.07 2.05
C CYS A 58 9.27 -0.37 3.41
N HIS A 59 8.38 -1.35 3.47
CA HIS A 59 7.60 -1.71 4.66
C HIS A 59 7.94 -3.13 5.12
N PRO A 60 8.92 -3.32 6.03
CA PRO A 60 9.38 -4.66 6.43
C PRO A 60 8.23 -5.54 6.91
N LYS A 61 8.14 -6.79 6.42
CA LYS A 61 6.99 -7.69 6.66
C LYS A 61 6.83 -8.09 8.13
N ALA A 62 7.93 -8.25 8.86
CA ALA A 62 7.96 -8.77 10.22
C ALA A 62 7.12 -7.95 11.23
N ASP A 63 6.92 -6.66 10.96
CA ASP A 63 6.47 -5.70 11.98
C ASP A 63 5.29 -4.80 11.58
N ASN A 64 4.62 -5.10 10.46
CA ASN A 64 3.95 -4.04 9.72
C ASN A 64 2.55 -4.37 9.19
N LYS A 65 1.70 -4.97 10.04
CA LYS A 65 0.27 -5.19 9.77
C LYS A 65 -0.45 -3.92 9.26
N LYS A 66 -0.02 -2.73 9.70
CA LYS A 66 -0.60 -1.43 9.30
C LYS A 66 0.22 -0.64 8.26
N LYS A 67 1.33 -1.18 7.74
CA LYS A 67 2.25 -0.47 6.81
C LYS A 67 2.70 0.92 7.32
N LYS A 68 2.81 1.09 8.64
CA LYS A 68 3.23 2.34 9.28
C LYS A 68 4.73 2.42 9.50
N LYS A 69 5.37 1.29 9.82
CA LYS A 69 6.83 1.24 9.93
C LYS A 69 7.46 1.34 8.54
N ARG A 70 8.63 1.95 8.44
CA ARG A 70 9.41 1.99 7.21
C ARG A 70 10.84 1.56 7.56
N ASN A 71 11.52 0.89 6.65
CA ASN A 71 12.97 0.71 6.75
C ASN A 71 13.68 2.03 6.42
N ASP A 72 15.00 2.07 6.55
CA ASP A 72 15.80 3.28 6.33
C ASP A 72 15.56 3.87 4.94
N TYR A 73 15.47 3.02 3.92
CA TYR A 73 15.12 3.44 2.55
C TYR A 73 13.74 4.09 2.45
N GLY A 74 12.72 3.48 3.05
CA GLY A 74 11.37 4.03 3.07
C GLY A 74 11.27 5.33 3.88
N MET A 75 12.08 5.48 4.92
CA MET A 75 12.19 6.72 5.70
C MET A 75 12.85 7.84 4.89
N ALA A 76 13.98 7.55 4.24
CA ALA A 76 14.67 8.45 3.32
C ALA A 76 13.73 8.94 2.22
N LEU A 77 13.04 8.02 1.54
CA LEU A 77 12.07 8.36 0.49
C LEU A 77 10.94 9.23 1.03
N GLY A 78 10.40 8.90 2.20
CA GLY A 78 9.34 9.70 2.84
C GLY A 78 9.80 11.12 3.16
N LYS A 79 11.03 11.30 3.66
CA LYS A 79 11.64 12.61 3.91
C LYS A 79 11.88 13.39 2.61
N ALA A 80 12.37 12.73 1.57
CA ALA A 80 12.65 13.36 0.28
C ALA A 80 11.39 13.84 -0.45
N ILE A 81 10.28 13.10 -0.32
CA ILE A 81 8.98 13.49 -0.87
C ILE A 81 8.32 14.61 -0.03
N GLY A 82 8.50 14.58 1.30
CA GLY A 82 7.98 15.59 2.24
C GLY A 82 6.46 15.58 2.45
N LYS A 83 5.71 14.85 1.61
CA LYS A 83 4.25 14.75 1.65
C LYS A 83 3.78 13.29 1.75
N ALA A 84 2.88 13.03 2.68
CA ALA A 84 2.19 11.74 2.75
C ALA A 84 1.28 11.54 1.54
N ASN A 85 1.25 10.32 1.01
CA ASN A 85 0.41 9.95 -0.13
C ASN A 85 0.64 10.78 -1.41
N GLU A 86 1.87 11.19 -1.69
CA GLU A 86 2.18 11.88 -2.95
C GLU A 86 1.86 11.02 -4.17
N LYS A 87 0.98 11.52 -5.05
CA LYS A 87 0.48 10.83 -6.25
C LYS A 87 1.25 11.26 -7.51
N ASP A 88 2.00 12.35 -7.42
CA ASP A 88 2.81 12.87 -8.51
C ASP A 88 4.02 11.94 -8.77
N LYS A 89 3.96 11.23 -9.89
CA LYS A 89 5.00 10.27 -10.31
C LYS A 89 6.35 10.95 -10.55
N ALA A 90 6.35 12.21 -11.03
CA ALA A 90 7.60 12.94 -11.28
C ALA A 90 8.29 13.28 -9.97
N LYS A 91 7.55 13.76 -8.97
CA LYS A 91 8.08 14.00 -7.62
C LYS A 91 8.60 12.73 -6.96
N VAL A 92 7.87 11.62 -7.09
CA VAL A 92 8.32 10.33 -6.58
C VAL A 92 9.61 9.89 -7.27
N THR A 93 9.70 10.03 -8.59
CA THR A 93 10.91 9.68 -9.37
C THR A 93 12.10 10.54 -8.96
N ALA A 94 11.91 11.86 -8.85
CA ALA A 94 12.94 12.78 -8.39
C ALA A 94 13.43 12.44 -6.97
N ALA A 95 12.50 12.09 -6.07
CA ALA A 95 12.85 11.65 -4.73
C ALA A 95 13.62 10.33 -4.72
N LEU A 96 13.25 9.35 -5.56
CA LEU A 96 13.98 8.08 -5.72
C LEU A 96 15.44 8.34 -6.15
N VAL A 97 15.65 9.19 -7.16
CA VAL A 97 17.00 9.56 -7.62
C VAL A 97 17.77 10.33 -6.53
N LYS A 98 17.10 11.23 -5.81
CA LYS A 98 17.74 12.02 -4.75
C LYS A 98 18.31 11.13 -3.64
N ILE A 99 17.57 10.10 -3.22
CA ILE A 99 17.99 9.22 -2.14
C ILE A 99 19.01 8.16 -2.58
N GLU A 100 19.29 7.98 -3.87
CA GLU A 100 20.36 7.07 -4.32
C GLU A 100 21.72 7.42 -3.71
N LYS A 101 21.96 8.70 -3.39
CA LYS A 101 23.19 9.18 -2.77
C LYS A 101 23.22 9.01 -1.25
N GLU A 102 22.08 8.68 -0.62
CA GLU A 102 22.04 8.48 0.82
C GLU A 102 22.68 7.15 1.22
N LYS A 103 23.28 7.13 2.41
CA LYS A 103 23.88 5.92 2.98
C LYS A 103 22.80 4.86 3.18
N SER A 104 23.11 3.63 2.78
CA SER A 104 22.27 2.48 3.09
C SER A 104 22.64 1.88 4.44
N GLY A 105 21.86 0.91 4.90
CA GLY A 105 22.21 0.07 6.05
C GLY A 105 23.46 -0.80 5.82
N ALA A 106 23.88 -1.00 4.56
CA ALA A 106 25.10 -1.72 4.23
C ALA A 106 26.35 -0.85 4.43
N LYS A 107 27.35 -1.41 5.11
CA LYS A 107 28.60 -0.71 5.45
C LYS A 107 29.30 -0.15 4.20
N GLY A 108 29.42 1.17 4.14
CA GLY A 108 30.13 1.89 3.08
C GLY A 108 29.40 1.98 1.74
N LYS A 109 28.14 1.53 1.64
CA LYS A 109 27.35 1.58 0.40
C LYS A 109 26.18 2.55 0.49
N THR A 110 25.89 3.23 -0.60
CA THR A 110 24.67 4.03 -0.74
C THR A 110 23.49 3.17 -1.20
N PHE A 111 22.27 3.70 -1.14
CA PHE A 111 21.12 3.02 -1.73
C PHE A 111 21.29 2.82 -3.24
N GLY A 112 21.91 3.79 -3.93
CA GLY A 112 22.21 3.69 -5.35
C GLY A 112 23.20 2.57 -5.67
N ASP A 113 24.21 2.34 -4.83
CA ASP A 113 25.15 1.23 -5.01
C ASP A 113 24.44 -0.13 -4.91
N LEU A 114 23.54 -0.30 -3.94
CA LEU A 114 22.72 -1.51 -3.83
C LEU A 114 21.82 -1.71 -5.04
N ILE A 115 21.19 -0.65 -5.54
CA ILE A 115 20.33 -0.71 -6.73
C ILE A 115 21.13 -1.14 -7.96
N LYS A 116 22.34 -0.58 -8.15
CA LYS A 116 23.25 -0.94 -9.25
C LYS A 116 23.74 -2.39 -9.14
N GLU A 117 23.91 -2.90 -7.92
CA GLU A 117 24.24 -4.30 -7.64
C GLU A 117 23.04 -5.26 -7.85
N GLY A 118 21.88 -4.77 -8.28
CA GLY A 118 20.69 -5.60 -8.45
C GLY A 118 20.06 -6.03 -7.11
N LYS A 119 20.37 -5.32 -6.02
CA LYS A 119 19.81 -5.56 -4.68
C LYS A 119 18.72 -4.55 -4.33
N LEU A 120 17.78 -4.97 -3.48
CA LEU A 120 16.77 -4.06 -2.96
C LEU A 120 17.41 -3.12 -1.93
N PRO A 121 17.25 -1.79 -2.06
CA PRO A 121 17.92 -0.82 -1.20
C PRO A 121 17.43 -0.85 0.25
N GLY A 122 16.25 -1.43 0.49
CA GLY A 122 15.64 -1.58 1.80
C GLY A 122 15.93 -2.90 2.52
N ASP A 123 16.69 -3.81 1.90
CA ASP A 123 17.00 -5.15 2.42
C ASP A 123 18.42 -5.25 3.00
N ALA A 124 19.22 -4.19 2.88
CA ALA A 124 20.55 -4.14 3.46
C ALA A 124 20.47 -4.15 5.00
N LYS A 125 20.90 -5.26 5.58
CA LYS A 125 21.30 -5.40 6.98
C LYS A 125 22.80 -5.64 7.04
#